data_AF-A0A5V0QEM1-F1
#
_entry.id   AF-A0A5V0QEM1-F1
#
_cell.length_a   1.000
_cell.length_b   1.000
_cell.length_c   1.000
_cell.angle_alpha   90.00
_cell.angle_beta   90.00
_cell.angle_gamma   90.00
#
_symmetry.space_group_name_H-M   'P 1'
#
loop_
_entity.id
_entity.type
_entity.pdbx_description
1 polymer ?
#
loop_
_entity_poly.entity_id
_entity_poly.type
_entity_poly.pdbx_seq_one_letter_code
_entity_poly.pdbx_strand_id
1 'polypeptide(L)'
;MTNNTPLKTLVELYRTAGKPTISGVYLPLQLDYSPKADAFIRELTCSPRAAQYIVEDELIADGVFIENNVLPIDWQSISITLKLPRDSVQRFHNSITDLITFSSVRNGEFPTDFYIIDLDYYSKDTITPPAVQKVKNVCRLIKALSKLAHYHDRKATDGEPRLVFIQGSDGRSKSAILQPTITNEMLGYSDIDCNIVEQLQDEHSINDVNHHIEKRGIFRNTLVEYINENNFNFQQLIEHWAGFCLAYDNNLSVYLSGFNFHKARKDVAAAELDFSEKTAKTISDLTAKILAIPLSLLAAIGIWKLSVLTEQLVVASGVVFTSLIINLIISSQWKQLRR
;
A
#
# COMPACT_ATOMS: atom_id res chain seq x y z
N MET A 1 -0.75 11.41 22.93
CA MET A 1 -0.60 11.25 24.39
C MET A 1 -0.71 9.76 24.69
N THR A 2 0.42 9.09 24.93
CA THR A 2 0.43 7.68 25.31
C THR A 2 -0.09 7.56 26.73
N ASN A 3 -1.38 7.21 26.86
CA ASN A 3 -1.95 6.73 28.12
C ASN A 3 -1.20 5.44 28.47
N ASN A 4 -0.10 5.54 29.20
CA ASN A 4 0.52 4.41 29.88
C ASN A 4 -0.40 4.05 31.07
N THR A 5 -1.54 3.46 30.76
CA THR A 5 -2.38 2.74 31.72
C THR A 5 -1.51 1.65 32.34
N PRO A 6 -1.57 1.38 33.66
CA PRO A 6 -0.84 0.27 34.30
C PRO A 6 -1.44 -1.10 33.94
N LEU A 7 -1.97 -1.23 32.71
CA LEU A 7 -2.78 -2.37 32.27
C LEU A 7 -1.97 -3.66 32.34
N LYS A 8 -0.68 -3.61 32.01
CA LYS A 8 0.24 -4.75 32.18
C LYS A 8 0.23 -5.26 33.63
N THR A 9 0.46 -4.39 34.60
CA THR A 9 0.47 -4.74 36.03
C THR A 9 -0.88 -5.31 36.46
N LEU A 10 -1.99 -4.69 36.03
CA LEU A 10 -3.35 -5.19 36.32
C LEU A 10 -3.59 -6.59 35.74
N VAL A 11 -3.14 -6.86 34.51
CA VAL A 11 -3.28 -8.16 33.85
C VAL A 11 -2.43 -9.24 34.54
N GLU A 12 -1.20 -8.91 34.93
CA GLU A 12 -0.32 -9.86 35.62
C GLU A 12 -0.86 -10.20 37.01
N LEU A 13 -1.40 -9.22 37.74
CA LEU A 13 -2.09 -9.47 39.01
C LEU A 13 -3.36 -10.31 38.82
N TYR A 14 -4.15 -10.01 37.79
CA TYR A 14 -5.33 -10.80 37.41
C TYR A 14 -4.99 -12.28 37.12
N ARG A 15 -3.94 -12.52 36.33
CA ARG A 15 -3.45 -13.87 36.00
C ARG A 15 -2.90 -14.58 37.24
N THR A 16 -2.14 -13.88 38.07
CA THR A 16 -1.53 -14.44 39.30
C THR A 16 -2.59 -14.85 40.32
N ALA A 17 -3.70 -14.10 40.42
CA ALA A 17 -4.83 -14.42 41.29
C ALA A 17 -5.73 -15.56 40.76
N GLY A 18 -5.34 -16.24 39.68
CA GLY A 18 -6.13 -17.32 39.09
C GLY A 18 -7.33 -16.87 38.28
N LYS A 19 -7.31 -15.63 37.74
CA LYS A 19 -8.36 -15.06 36.87
C LYS A 19 -9.75 -15.02 37.52
N PRO A 20 -9.90 -14.34 38.67
CA PRO A 20 -11.18 -14.27 39.38
C PRO A 20 -12.26 -13.57 38.54
N THR A 21 -13.52 -13.76 38.90
CA THR A 21 -14.65 -13.10 38.21
C THR A 21 -14.62 -11.59 38.46
N ILE A 22 -14.84 -10.80 37.41
CA ILE A 22 -14.91 -9.33 37.51
C ILE A 22 -16.36 -8.93 37.82
N SER A 23 -16.55 -8.18 38.91
CA SER A 23 -17.84 -7.67 39.36
C SER A 23 -18.04 -6.23 38.88
N GLY A 24 -18.50 -6.07 37.65
CA GLY A 24 -18.78 -4.75 37.06
C GLY A 24 -17.50 -3.99 36.69
N VAL A 25 -17.02 -3.10 37.56
CA VAL A 25 -15.69 -2.45 37.43
C VAL A 25 -14.69 -2.99 38.44
N TYR A 26 -15.17 -3.72 39.44
CA TYR A 26 -14.36 -4.12 40.56
C TYR A 26 -13.79 -5.50 40.31
N LEU A 27 -12.48 -5.59 40.44
CA LEU A 27 -11.70 -6.80 40.33
C LEU A 27 -11.17 -7.14 41.73
N PRO A 28 -11.88 -8.00 42.49
CA PRO A 28 -11.37 -8.51 43.74
C PRO A 28 -10.27 -9.53 43.46
N LEU A 29 -9.13 -9.37 44.13
CA LEU A 29 -7.98 -10.27 44.03
C LEU A 29 -7.63 -10.82 45.40
N GLN A 30 -7.33 -12.11 45.43
CA GLN A 30 -6.72 -12.80 46.57
C GLN A 30 -5.40 -13.38 46.07
N LEU A 31 -4.30 -13.01 46.72
CA LEU A 31 -2.95 -13.35 46.29
C LEU A 31 -2.16 -13.86 47.49
N ASP A 32 -1.57 -15.05 47.35
CA ASP A 32 -0.54 -15.52 48.25
C ASP A 32 0.82 -14.95 47.85
N TYR A 33 1.74 -14.86 48.81
CA TYR A 33 3.07 -14.33 48.56
C TYR A 33 3.79 -15.12 47.47
N SER A 34 4.26 -14.38 46.47
CA SER A 34 5.24 -14.86 45.50
C SER A 34 6.14 -13.70 45.08
N PRO A 35 7.39 -13.94 44.68
CA PRO A 35 8.28 -12.87 44.21
C PRO A 35 7.69 -12.05 43.05
N LYS A 36 6.86 -12.68 42.21
CA LYS A 36 6.16 -12.00 41.12
C LYS A 36 5.01 -11.12 41.63
N ALA A 37 4.18 -11.66 42.52
CA ALA A 37 3.07 -10.90 43.11
C ALA A 37 3.60 -9.68 43.88
N ASP A 38 4.64 -9.85 44.69
CA ASP A 38 5.27 -8.75 45.44
C ASP A 38 5.76 -7.64 44.51
N ALA A 39 6.47 -8.00 43.43
CA ALA A 39 6.96 -7.03 42.46
C ALA A 39 5.82 -6.20 41.81
N PHE A 40 4.73 -6.86 41.37
CA PHE A 40 3.61 -6.17 40.73
C PHE A 40 2.75 -5.37 41.71
N ILE A 41 2.52 -5.86 42.93
CA ILE A 41 1.79 -5.11 43.95
C ILE A 41 2.59 -3.87 44.36
N ARG A 42 3.92 -3.98 44.53
CA ARG A 42 4.79 -2.82 44.79
C ARG A 42 4.80 -1.83 43.62
N GLU A 43 4.82 -2.30 42.38
CA GLU A 43 4.67 -1.43 41.20
C GLU A 43 3.35 -0.66 41.23
N LEU A 44 2.25 -1.34 41.60
CA LEU A 44 0.92 -0.76 41.72
C LEU A 44 0.84 0.30 42.83
N THR A 45 1.42 0.04 44.00
CA THR A 45 1.32 0.95 45.15
C THR A 45 2.33 2.09 45.14
N CYS A 46 3.54 1.88 44.63
CA CYS A 46 4.57 2.93 44.57
C CYS A 46 4.32 3.96 43.45
N SER A 47 3.52 3.63 42.45
CA SER A 47 3.17 4.55 41.35
C SER A 47 1.88 5.30 41.67
N PRO A 48 1.89 6.64 41.85
CA PRO A 48 0.68 7.41 42.17
C PRO A 48 -0.44 7.24 41.13
N ARG A 49 -0.07 7.02 39.85
CA ARG A 49 -1.02 6.76 38.76
C ARG A 49 -1.61 5.37 38.79
N ALA A 50 -0.91 4.40 39.36
CA ALA A 50 -1.39 3.01 39.44
C ALA A 50 -2.16 2.78 40.74
N ALA A 51 -1.77 3.46 41.82
CA ALA A 51 -2.46 3.45 43.10
C ALA A 51 -3.91 3.97 43.00
N GLN A 52 -4.24 4.86 42.04
CA GLN A 52 -5.61 5.35 41.82
C GLN A 52 -6.61 4.24 41.43
N TYR A 53 -6.13 3.07 41.00
CA TYR A 53 -6.96 1.93 40.66
C TYR A 53 -7.28 1.07 41.88
N ILE A 54 -6.61 1.27 43.02
CA ILE A 54 -6.91 0.57 44.27
C ILE A 54 -8.14 1.24 44.88
N VAL A 55 -9.15 0.45 45.25
CA VAL A 55 -10.32 0.96 45.97
C VAL A 55 -9.88 1.33 47.40
N GLU A 56 -10.26 2.52 47.85
CA GLU A 56 -10.00 2.97 49.22
C GLU A 56 -10.54 1.95 50.22
N ASP A 57 -9.78 1.71 51.28
CA ASP A 57 -10.12 0.79 52.36
C ASP A 57 -10.23 -0.71 51.99
N GLU A 58 -9.87 -1.10 50.76
CA GLU A 58 -9.98 -2.49 50.27
C GLU A 58 -8.63 -3.18 50.02
N LEU A 59 -7.53 -2.63 50.55
CA LEU A 59 -6.21 -3.27 50.59
C LEU A 59 -5.92 -3.85 51.98
N ILE A 60 -5.90 -5.18 52.08
CA ILE A 60 -5.69 -5.91 53.33
C ILE A 60 -4.50 -6.85 53.12
N ALA A 61 -3.49 -6.78 53.98
CA ALA A 61 -2.37 -7.73 54.02
C ALA A 61 -2.39 -8.49 55.35
N ASP A 62 -2.35 -9.82 55.30
CA ASP A 62 -2.35 -10.71 56.47
C ASP A 62 -3.50 -10.44 57.46
N GLY A 63 -4.67 -10.03 56.94
CA GLY A 63 -5.85 -9.68 57.74
C GLY A 63 -5.80 -8.29 58.38
N VAL A 64 -4.76 -7.49 58.11
CA VAL A 64 -4.61 -6.11 58.58
C VAL A 64 -4.82 -5.14 57.43
N PHE A 65 -5.64 -4.12 57.66
CA PHE A 65 -5.86 -3.05 56.71
C PHE A 65 -4.58 -2.21 56.51
N ILE A 66 -4.22 -1.93 55.26
CA ILE A 66 -3.01 -1.17 54.92
C ILE A 66 -3.37 0.27 54.59
N GLU A 67 -3.08 1.17 55.52
CA GLU A 67 -3.17 2.62 55.29
C GLU A 67 -2.07 3.11 54.34
N ASN A 68 -2.42 4.06 53.46
CA ASN A 68 -1.50 4.72 52.51
C ASN A 68 -0.82 3.79 51.48
N ASN A 69 -1.37 2.59 51.22
CA ASN A 69 -0.83 1.64 50.25
C ASN A 69 0.63 1.19 50.50
N VAL A 70 1.16 1.37 51.72
CA VAL A 70 2.53 0.98 52.06
C VAL A 70 2.57 -0.49 52.46
N LEU A 71 3.08 -1.35 51.57
CA LEU A 71 3.16 -2.78 51.84
C LEU A 71 4.21 -3.13 52.92
N PRO A 72 3.88 -4.07 53.83
CA PRO A 72 4.86 -4.73 54.69
C PRO A 72 5.97 -5.43 53.87
N ILE A 73 7.11 -5.66 54.52
CA ILE A 73 8.25 -6.35 53.89
C ILE A 73 7.97 -7.86 53.74
N ASP A 74 7.26 -8.47 54.70
CA ASP A 74 7.12 -9.93 54.83
C ASP A 74 5.67 -10.43 54.75
N TRP A 75 4.82 -9.80 53.93
CA TRP A 75 3.41 -10.19 53.81
C TRP A 75 3.25 -11.63 53.29
N GLN A 76 2.24 -12.36 53.76
CA GLN A 76 1.96 -13.75 53.35
C GLN A 76 0.75 -13.86 52.42
N SER A 77 -0.32 -13.10 52.71
CA SER A 77 -1.51 -13.04 51.86
C SER A 77 -2.02 -11.61 51.72
N ILE A 78 -2.50 -11.26 50.52
CA ILE A 78 -3.10 -9.96 50.22
C ILE A 78 -4.47 -10.15 49.59
N SER A 79 -5.43 -9.41 50.14
CA SER A 79 -6.73 -9.15 49.55
C SER A 79 -6.75 -7.72 49.04
N ILE A 80 -6.98 -7.52 47.76
CA ILE A 80 -7.04 -6.18 47.14
C ILE A 80 -8.17 -6.09 46.14
N THR A 81 -8.95 -5.01 46.17
CA THR A 81 -9.90 -4.72 45.10
C THR A 81 -9.41 -3.60 44.21
N LEU A 82 -9.46 -3.86 42.91
CA LEU A 82 -9.06 -2.91 41.87
C LEU A 82 -10.28 -2.41 41.11
N LYS A 83 -10.37 -1.09 40.88
CA LYS A 83 -11.38 -0.45 40.03
C LYS A 83 -10.86 -0.28 38.62
N LEU A 84 -11.28 -1.14 37.69
CA LEU A 84 -10.81 -1.14 36.30
C LEU A 84 -11.29 0.08 35.50
N PRO A 85 -10.48 0.62 34.57
CA PRO A 85 -10.86 1.76 33.73
C PRO A 85 -11.95 1.37 32.71
N ARG A 86 -12.93 2.27 32.49
CA ARG A 86 -14.00 2.08 31.50
C ARG A 86 -13.94 3.01 30.30
N ASP A 87 -13.36 4.20 30.42
CA ASP A 87 -13.61 5.28 29.45
C ASP A 87 -12.81 5.18 28.15
N SER A 88 -11.98 4.14 28.00
CA SER A 88 -11.15 3.96 26.81
C SER A 88 -11.22 2.54 26.26
N VAL A 89 -10.93 2.39 24.96
CA VAL A 89 -10.73 1.09 24.31
C VAL A 89 -9.50 0.35 24.87
N GLN A 90 -8.59 1.05 25.54
CA GLN A 90 -7.38 0.48 26.13
C GLN A 90 -7.67 -0.03 27.55
N ARG A 91 -8.43 -1.12 27.63
CA ARG A 91 -8.94 -1.69 28.88
C ARG A 91 -9.07 -3.22 28.81
N PHE A 92 -9.63 -3.79 29.87
CA PHE A 92 -10.15 -5.15 29.88
C PHE A 92 -11.45 -5.21 29.08
N HIS A 93 -11.50 -6.13 28.12
CA HIS A 93 -12.69 -6.48 27.35
C HIS A 93 -13.10 -7.90 27.73
N ASN A 94 -14.40 -8.13 27.85
CA ASN A 94 -14.88 -9.48 28.17
C ASN A 94 -14.56 -10.45 27.03
N SER A 95 -14.87 -10.04 25.80
CA SER A 95 -14.69 -10.85 24.60
C SER A 95 -14.19 -10.01 23.42
N ILE A 96 -13.82 -10.68 22.33
CA ILE A 96 -13.53 -9.98 21.06
C ILE A 96 -14.73 -9.19 20.54
N THR A 97 -15.95 -9.66 20.83
CA THR A 97 -17.20 -8.98 20.48
C THR A 97 -17.32 -7.62 21.16
N ASP A 98 -16.93 -7.53 22.43
CA ASP A 98 -16.90 -6.27 23.19
C ASP A 98 -15.93 -5.28 22.53
N LEU A 99 -14.73 -5.76 22.17
CA LEU A 99 -13.70 -4.92 21.55
C LEU A 99 -14.16 -4.29 20.22
N ILE A 100 -14.82 -5.05 19.33
CA ILE A 100 -15.25 -4.55 18.01
C ILE A 100 -16.43 -3.56 18.08
N THR A 101 -17.08 -3.42 19.25
CA THR A 101 -18.15 -2.43 19.42
C THR A 101 -17.64 -0.98 19.46
N PHE A 102 -16.37 -0.78 19.78
CA PHE A 102 -15.79 0.55 19.91
C PHE A 102 -15.68 1.27 18.56
N SER A 103 -16.10 2.53 18.55
CA SER A 103 -16.05 3.39 17.35
C SER A 103 -14.63 3.53 16.78
N SER A 104 -13.60 3.60 17.62
CA SER A 104 -12.20 3.65 17.16
C SER A 104 -11.84 2.41 16.33
N VAL A 105 -12.25 1.23 16.78
CA VAL A 105 -11.99 -0.05 16.10
C VAL A 105 -12.74 -0.12 14.77
N ARG A 106 -14.01 0.31 14.76
CA ARG A 106 -14.82 0.45 13.54
C ARG A 106 -14.24 1.45 12.54
N ASN A 107 -13.55 2.47 13.03
CA ASN A 107 -12.83 3.47 12.23
C ASN A 107 -11.45 2.98 11.72
N GLY A 108 -11.08 1.73 11.98
CA GLY A 108 -9.78 1.17 11.57
C GLY A 108 -8.62 1.48 12.51
N GLU A 109 -8.90 2.00 13.72
CA GLU A 109 -7.90 2.27 14.75
C GLU A 109 -7.84 1.09 15.74
N PHE A 110 -6.90 0.17 15.50
CA PHE A 110 -6.69 -0.98 16.36
C PHE A 110 -5.94 -0.56 17.66
N PRO A 111 -6.42 -0.93 18.86
CA PRO A 111 -5.81 -0.52 20.12
C PRO A 111 -4.43 -1.14 20.33
N THR A 112 -3.57 -0.40 21.02
CA THR A 112 -2.18 -0.82 21.31
C THR A 112 -2.03 -1.50 22.66
N ASP A 113 -2.90 -1.20 23.62
CA ASP A 113 -2.81 -1.69 25.00
C ASP A 113 -4.19 -2.15 25.48
N PHE A 114 -4.47 -3.45 25.44
CA PHE A 114 -5.78 -4.02 25.83
C PHE A 114 -5.63 -5.48 26.30
N TYR A 115 -6.63 -5.98 27.01
CA TYR A 115 -6.72 -7.37 27.43
C TYR A 115 -8.10 -7.96 27.10
N ILE A 116 -8.16 -9.20 26.60
CA ILE A 116 -9.41 -9.93 26.34
C ILE A 116 -9.49 -11.12 27.30
N ILE A 117 -10.51 -11.13 28.15
CA ILE A 117 -10.68 -12.10 29.23
C ILE A 117 -10.93 -13.50 28.68
N ASP A 118 -11.91 -13.66 27.79
CA ASP A 118 -12.28 -14.98 27.23
C ASP A 118 -11.14 -15.67 26.47
N LEU A 119 -10.18 -14.89 25.98
CA LEU A 119 -9.02 -15.38 25.22
C LEU A 119 -7.74 -15.46 26.07
N ASP A 120 -7.76 -14.99 27.32
CA ASP A 120 -6.57 -14.76 28.15
C ASP A 120 -5.42 -14.10 27.36
N TYR A 121 -5.75 -13.02 26.64
CA TYR A 121 -4.80 -12.39 25.73
C TYR A 121 -4.58 -10.92 26.06
N TYR A 122 -3.32 -10.57 26.33
CA TYR A 122 -2.84 -9.21 26.45
C TYR A 122 -2.18 -8.77 25.14
N SER A 123 -2.38 -7.50 24.73
CA SER A 123 -1.90 -7.00 23.43
C SER A 123 -0.38 -7.09 23.20
N LYS A 124 0.41 -7.28 24.27
CA LYS A 124 1.87 -7.44 24.24
C LYS A 124 2.33 -8.90 24.47
N ASP A 125 1.40 -9.86 24.54
CA ASP A 125 1.75 -11.27 24.58
C ASP A 125 2.38 -11.73 23.26
N THR A 126 3.18 -12.79 23.31
CA THR A 126 3.94 -13.30 22.16
C THR A 126 3.06 -13.97 21.10
N ILE A 127 2.01 -14.67 21.53
CA ILE A 127 1.13 -15.44 20.65
C ILE A 127 -0.19 -14.68 20.50
N THR A 128 -0.45 -14.17 19.30
CA THR A 128 -1.70 -13.45 18.99
C THR A 128 -2.79 -14.45 18.59
N PRO A 129 -3.97 -14.45 19.25
CA PRO A 129 -5.09 -15.29 18.86
C PRO A 129 -5.57 -14.97 17.44
N PRO A 130 -6.01 -15.97 16.66
CA PRO A 130 -6.48 -15.76 15.29
C PRO A 130 -7.58 -14.69 15.16
N ALA A 131 -8.55 -14.68 16.09
CA ALA A 131 -9.63 -13.69 16.09
C ALA A 131 -9.11 -12.25 16.24
N VAL A 132 -8.11 -12.03 17.10
CA VAL A 132 -7.47 -10.73 17.31
C VAL A 132 -6.71 -10.30 16.05
N GLN A 133 -5.99 -11.23 15.43
CA GLN A 133 -5.26 -10.96 14.19
C GLN A 133 -6.21 -10.58 13.04
N LYS A 134 -7.38 -11.23 12.94
CA LYS A 134 -8.41 -10.88 11.95
C LYS A 134 -8.95 -9.47 12.16
N VAL A 135 -9.33 -9.10 13.38
CA VAL A 135 -9.77 -7.72 13.69
C VAL A 135 -8.68 -6.71 13.31
N LYS A 136 -7.42 -7.00 13.66
CA LYS A 136 -6.28 -6.15 13.29
C LYS A 136 -6.13 -5.98 11.78
N ASN A 137 -6.29 -7.05 10.99
CA ASN A 137 -6.24 -7.01 9.54
C ASN A 137 -7.42 -6.21 8.95
N VAL A 138 -8.64 -6.40 9.45
CA VAL A 138 -9.80 -5.60 9.02
C VAL A 138 -9.59 -4.12 9.35
N CYS A 139 -9.08 -3.77 10.53
CA CYS A 139 -8.75 -2.39 10.87
C CYS A 139 -7.70 -1.79 9.90
N ARG A 140 -6.66 -2.56 9.55
CA ARG A 140 -5.67 -2.15 8.55
C ARG A 140 -6.33 -1.89 7.20
N LEU A 141 -7.20 -2.78 6.74
CA LEU A 141 -7.92 -2.61 5.49
C LEU A 141 -8.85 -1.38 5.51
N ILE A 142 -9.60 -1.15 6.59
CA ILE A 142 -10.45 0.05 6.73
C ILE A 142 -9.60 1.31 6.60
N LYS A 143 -8.47 1.37 7.31
CA LYS A 143 -7.52 2.47 7.20
C LYS A 143 -6.93 2.57 5.78
N ALA A 144 -6.69 1.43 5.13
CA ALA A 144 -6.17 1.36 3.78
C ALA A 144 -7.16 1.98 2.76
N LEU A 145 -8.40 1.52 2.79
CA LEU A 145 -9.50 2.02 1.97
C LEU A 145 -9.80 3.49 2.25
N SER A 146 -9.70 3.93 3.51
CA SER A 146 -9.99 5.32 3.89
C SER A 146 -9.10 6.36 3.18
N LYS A 147 -7.82 6.04 2.91
CA LYS A 147 -6.94 6.95 2.13
C LYS A 147 -7.15 6.83 0.62
N LEU A 148 -7.77 5.75 0.16
CA LEU A 148 -8.13 5.57 -1.24
C LEU A 148 -9.50 6.18 -1.58
N ALA A 149 -10.40 6.33 -0.62
CA ALA A 149 -11.70 6.97 -0.84
C ALA A 149 -11.54 8.43 -1.34
N HIS A 150 -12.49 8.90 -2.15
CA HIS A 150 -12.52 10.30 -2.59
C HIS A 150 -13.05 11.21 -1.49
N TYR A 151 -13.99 10.69 -0.70
CA TYR A 151 -14.53 11.37 0.46
C TYR A 151 -14.61 10.39 1.62
N HIS A 152 -14.16 10.87 2.78
CA HIS A 152 -14.25 10.15 4.03
C HIS A 152 -15.03 11.05 4.99
N ASP A 153 -16.31 10.75 5.16
CA ASP A 153 -17.10 11.45 6.16
C ASP A 153 -16.89 10.81 7.53
N ARG A 154 -16.08 11.45 8.36
CA ARG A 154 -15.95 11.08 9.79
C ARG A 154 -17.05 11.72 10.65
N LYS A 155 -17.91 12.57 10.07
CA LYS A 155 -18.97 13.33 10.75
C LYS A 155 -20.26 13.31 9.93
N ALA A 156 -20.61 12.15 9.35
CA ALA A 156 -21.96 11.98 8.83
C ALA A 156 -22.96 12.30 9.95
N THR A 157 -24.15 12.74 9.60
CA THR A 157 -25.16 13.29 10.53
C THR A 157 -25.58 12.30 11.63
N ASP A 158 -25.23 11.02 11.46
CA ASP A 158 -25.44 9.87 12.36
C ASP A 158 -24.18 9.42 13.13
N GLY A 159 -23.00 10.00 12.87
CA GLY A 159 -21.74 9.68 13.56
C GLY A 159 -20.99 8.46 13.01
N GLU A 160 -21.46 7.86 11.91
CA GLU A 160 -20.88 6.64 11.35
C GLU A 160 -19.90 6.95 10.19
N PRO A 161 -18.73 6.30 10.14
CA PRO A 161 -17.75 6.52 9.08
C PRO A 161 -18.31 6.08 7.72
N ARG A 162 -18.16 6.90 6.69
CA ARG A 162 -18.53 6.52 5.31
C ARG A 162 -17.36 6.74 4.37
N LEU A 163 -17.04 5.71 3.60
CA LEU A 163 -16.04 5.73 2.55
C LEU A 163 -16.76 5.81 1.20
N VAL A 164 -16.57 6.94 0.51
CA VAL A 164 -17.21 7.19 -0.78
C VAL A 164 -16.20 7.05 -1.91
N PHE A 165 -16.51 6.17 -2.84
CA PHE A 165 -15.75 5.95 -4.07
C PHE A 165 -16.58 6.42 -5.26
N ILE A 166 -15.95 7.16 -6.16
CA ILE A 166 -16.60 7.75 -7.34
C ILE A 166 -15.90 7.17 -8.55
N GLN A 167 -16.70 6.62 -9.46
CA GLN A 167 -16.27 6.21 -10.78
C GLN A 167 -16.54 7.37 -11.75
N GLY A 168 -15.46 7.96 -12.28
CA GLY A 168 -15.54 8.95 -13.35
C GLY A 168 -15.66 8.24 -14.68
N SER A 169 -16.81 8.38 -15.35
CA SER A 169 -16.96 8.01 -16.77
C SER A 169 -17.64 9.15 -17.51
N ASP A 170 -17.27 9.36 -18.77
CA ASP A 170 -17.78 10.43 -19.63
C ASP A 170 -19.32 10.44 -19.67
N GLY A 171 -19.93 11.30 -18.84
CA GLY A 171 -21.36 11.61 -18.86
C GLY A 171 -22.23 11.01 -17.75
N ARG A 172 -21.79 10.01 -16.96
CA ARG A 172 -22.51 9.52 -15.75
C ARG A 172 -21.54 9.08 -14.65
N SER A 173 -21.68 9.68 -13.48
CA SER A 173 -20.89 9.32 -12.28
C SER A 173 -21.63 8.24 -11.50
N LYS A 174 -21.04 7.04 -11.38
CA LYS A 174 -21.48 6.04 -10.40
C LYS A 174 -20.70 6.22 -9.11
N SER A 175 -21.31 5.91 -7.98
CA SER A 175 -20.62 5.93 -6.69
C SER A 175 -20.92 4.65 -5.91
N ALA A 176 -19.98 4.26 -5.05
CA ALA A 176 -20.18 3.23 -4.06
C ALA A 176 -19.89 3.83 -2.68
N ILE A 177 -20.78 3.55 -1.73
CA ILE A 177 -20.67 4.00 -0.35
C ILE A 177 -20.48 2.77 0.52
N LEU A 178 -19.34 2.69 1.19
CA LEU A 178 -19.07 1.67 2.19
C LEU A 178 -19.14 2.29 3.57
N GLN A 179 -19.88 1.66 4.48
CA GLN A 179 -19.83 1.98 5.90
C GLN A 179 -18.98 0.90 6.59
N PRO A 180 -17.75 1.23 7.03
CA PRO A 180 -16.89 0.30 7.75
C PRO A 180 -17.57 -0.21 9.02
N THR A 181 -17.74 -1.53 9.10
CA THR A 181 -18.24 -2.22 10.28
C THR A 181 -17.40 -3.47 10.51
N ILE A 182 -17.30 -3.91 11.77
CA ILE A 182 -16.67 -5.18 12.11
C ILE A 182 -17.69 -5.99 12.89
N THR A 183 -18.07 -7.14 12.36
CA THR A 183 -19.04 -8.06 12.96
C THR A 183 -18.35 -9.38 13.33
N ASN A 184 -18.98 -10.15 14.23
CA ASN A 184 -18.46 -11.47 14.60
C ASN A 184 -18.43 -12.45 13.44
N GLU A 185 -19.37 -12.34 12.50
CA GLU A 185 -19.43 -13.19 11.30
C GLU A 185 -18.17 -13.03 10.45
N MET A 186 -17.63 -11.82 10.36
CA MET A 186 -16.40 -11.53 9.63
C MET A 186 -15.17 -12.24 10.19
N LEU A 187 -15.19 -12.62 11.47
CA LEU A 187 -14.11 -13.40 12.08
C LEU A 187 -14.08 -14.84 11.56
N GLY A 188 -15.16 -15.32 10.93
CA GLY A 188 -15.25 -16.63 10.29
C GLY A 188 -14.75 -16.66 8.84
N TYR A 189 -14.60 -15.51 8.17
CA TYR A 189 -14.23 -15.45 6.75
C TYR A 189 -12.75 -15.79 6.50
N SER A 190 -12.41 -15.99 5.23
CA SER A 190 -11.02 -16.17 4.78
C SER A 190 -10.14 -14.97 5.15
N ASP A 191 -8.84 -15.21 5.29
CA ASP A 191 -7.90 -14.14 5.61
C ASP A 191 -7.83 -13.07 4.52
N ILE A 192 -7.68 -11.83 4.96
CA ILE A 192 -7.66 -10.64 4.11
C ILE A 192 -6.20 -10.24 3.87
N ASP A 193 -5.77 -10.30 2.62
CA ASP A 193 -4.50 -9.68 2.23
C ASP A 193 -4.71 -8.17 2.02
N CYS A 194 -4.16 -7.37 2.93
CA CYS A 194 -4.23 -5.91 2.89
C CYS A 194 -3.12 -5.29 2.03
N ASN A 195 -2.10 -6.07 1.64
CA ASN A 195 -0.87 -5.54 1.04
C ASN A 195 -1.14 -4.79 -0.27
N ILE A 196 -2.06 -5.30 -1.10
CA ILE A 196 -2.44 -4.67 -2.38
C ILE A 196 -2.94 -3.24 -2.14
N VAL A 197 -3.84 -3.06 -1.16
CA VAL A 197 -4.45 -1.77 -0.86
C VAL A 197 -3.46 -0.83 -0.19
N GLU A 198 -2.60 -1.36 0.67
CA GLU A 198 -1.54 -0.60 1.35
C GLU A 198 -0.51 -0.07 0.34
N GLN A 199 -0.07 -0.88 -0.64
CA GLN A 199 0.84 -0.45 -1.70
C GLN A 199 0.27 0.67 -2.57
N LEU A 200 -1.06 0.71 -2.75
CA LEU A 200 -1.74 1.76 -3.51
C LEU A 200 -1.82 3.10 -2.75
N GLN A 201 -1.45 3.13 -1.46
CA GLN A 201 -1.47 4.36 -0.66
C GLN A 201 -0.19 5.20 -0.81
N ASP A 202 0.93 4.57 -1.20
CA ASP A 202 2.23 5.23 -1.18
C ASP A 202 2.32 6.28 -2.30
N GLU A 203 2.43 7.56 -1.90
CA GLU A 203 2.60 8.70 -2.81
C GLU A 203 4.01 8.77 -3.42
N HIS A 204 4.95 7.93 -2.95
CA HIS A 204 6.39 8.09 -3.17
C HIS A 204 7.00 7.11 -4.19
N SER A 205 6.24 6.66 -5.18
CA SER A 205 6.85 6.08 -6.37
C SER A 205 7.49 7.19 -7.22
N ILE A 206 8.66 7.67 -6.78
CA ILE A 206 9.39 8.80 -7.36
C ILE A 206 9.74 8.56 -8.85
N ASN A 207 9.78 7.30 -9.28
CA ASN A 207 10.13 6.92 -10.65
C ASN A 207 8.92 6.62 -11.55
N ASP A 208 7.69 6.58 -11.02
CA ASP A 208 6.51 6.14 -11.78
C ASP A 208 5.16 6.69 -11.27
N VAL A 209 5.12 8.00 -11.02
CA VAL A 209 3.94 8.69 -10.47
C VAL A 209 2.68 8.44 -11.32
N ASN A 210 2.81 8.36 -12.64
CA ASN A 210 1.67 8.18 -13.54
C ASN A 210 1.08 6.77 -13.45
N HIS A 211 1.87 5.69 -13.48
CA HIS A 211 1.28 4.35 -13.37
C HIS A 211 0.70 4.10 -11.97
N HIS A 212 1.19 4.78 -10.93
CA HIS A 212 0.60 4.69 -9.59
C HIS A 212 -0.77 5.37 -9.50
N ILE A 213 -0.95 6.55 -10.10
CA ILE A 213 -2.25 7.23 -10.18
C ILE A 213 -3.27 6.37 -10.93
N GLU A 214 -2.86 5.79 -12.06
CA GLU A 214 -3.71 4.93 -12.89
C GLU A 214 -4.11 3.65 -12.16
N LYS A 215 -3.17 2.97 -11.48
CA LYS A 215 -3.47 1.80 -10.63
C LYS A 215 -4.50 2.12 -9.54
N ARG A 216 -4.41 3.29 -8.90
CA ARG A 216 -5.41 3.76 -7.92
C ARG A 216 -6.76 4.04 -8.57
N GLY A 217 -6.77 4.63 -9.76
CA GLY A 217 -7.98 4.85 -10.55
C GLY A 217 -8.68 3.54 -10.90
N ILE A 218 -7.94 2.57 -11.42
CA ILE A 218 -8.44 1.22 -11.74
C ILE A 218 -9.01 0.56 -10.48
N PHE A 219 -8.28 0.60 -9.35
CA PHE A 219 -8.77 0.03 -8.09
C PHE A 219 -10.12 0.62 -7.68
N ARG A 220 -10.24 1.96 -7.71
CA ARG A 220 -11.48 2.67 -7.35
C ARG A 220 -12.63 2.29 -8.28
N ASN A 221 -12.38 2.25 -9.59
CA ASN A 221 -13.40 1.89 -10.57
C ASN A 221 -13.86 0.44 -10.40
N THR A 222 -12.92 -0.50 -10.27
CA THR A 222 -13.24 -1.90 -9.97
C THR A 222 -14.04 -2.01 -8.68
N LEU A 223 -13.70 -1.27 -7.63
CA LEU A 223 -14.43 -1.31 -6.36
C LEU A 223 -15.88 -0.81 -6.53
N VAL A 224 -16.07 0.30 -7.25
CA VAL A 224 -17.41 0.85 -7.51
C VAL A 224 -18.26 -0.11 -8.35
N GLU A 225 -17.68 -0.73 -9.37
CA GLU A 225 -18.35 -1.74 -10.20
C GLU A 225 -18.71 -2.98 -9.38
N TYR A 226 -17.72 -3.55 -8.68
CA TYR A 226 -17.88 -4.78 -7.90
C TYR A 226 -18.94 -4.65 -6.81
N ILE A 227 -18.99 -3.50 -6.12
CA ILE A 227 -20.01 -3.23 -5.11
C ILE A 227 -21.39 -3.08 -5.74
N ASN A 228 -21.51 -2.29 -6.81
CA ASN A 228 -22.82 -1.94 -7.38
C ASN A 228 -23.46 -3.11 -8.15
N GLU A 229 -22.66 -3.92 -8.84
CA GLU A 229 -23.16 -5.09 -9.59
C GLU A 229 -23.70 -6.18 -8.67
N ASN A 230 -23.08 -6.34 -7.50
CA ASN A 230 -23.46 -7.36 -6.53
C ASN A 230 -24.33 -6.82 -5.39
N ASN A 231 -24.55 -5.50 -5.33
CA ASN A 231 -25.21 -4.80 -4.23
C ASN A 231 -24.60 -5.13 -2.84
N PHE A 232 -23.26 -5.17 -2.78
CA PHE A 232 -22.54 -5.56 -1.58
C PHE A 232 -22.39 -4.42 -0.57
N ASN A 233 -22.60 -4.75 0.71
CA ASN A 233 -22.18 -3.90 1.82
C ASN A 233 -20.72 -4.20 2.23
N PHE A 234 -20.20 -3.49 3.24
CA PHE A 234 -18.83 -3.68 3.71
C PHE A 234 -18.54 -5.11 4.19
N GLN A 235 -19.46 -5.73 4.93
CA GLN A 235 -19.28 -7.10 5.40
C GLN A 235 -19.19 -8.09 4.22
N GLN A 236 -20.05 -7.95 3.20
CA GLN A 236 -20.03 -8.79 2.00
C GLN A 236 -18.79 -8.56 1.13
N LEU A 237 -18.28 -7.33 1.07
CA LEU A 237 -16.99 -7.05 0.44
C LEU A 237 -15.85 -7.84 1.12
N ILE A 238 -15.90 -7.95 2.45
CA ILE A 238 -14.88 -8.67 3.23
C ILE A 238 -15.03 -10.19 3.05
N GLU A 239 -16.26 -10.70 2.99
CA GLU A 239 -16.56 -12.10 2.67
C GLU A 239 -16.01 -12.49 1.28
N HIS A 240 -16.17 -11.60 0.29
CA HIS A 240 -15.75 -11.84 -1.10
C HIS A 240 -14.43 -11.15 -1.47
N TRP A 241 -13.58 -10.83 -0.48
CA TRP A 241 -12.37 -10.04 -0.69
C TRP A 241 -11.45 -10.61 -1.78
N ALA A 242 -11.22 -11.93 -1.77
CA ALA A 242 -10.40 -12.58 -2.79
C ALA A 242 -10.98 -12.42 -4.21
N GLY A 243 -12.30 -12.47 -4.34
CA GLY A 243 -12.99 -12.24 -5.62
C GLY A 243 -12.81 -10.81 -6.12
N PHE A 244 -12.87 -9.82 -5.21
CA PHE A 244 -12.56 -8.43 -5.52
C PHE A 244 -11.09 -8.26 -5.98
N CYS A 245 -10.13 -8.86 -5.27
CA CYS A 245 -8.71 -8.80 -5.66
C CYS A 245 -8.48 -9.37 -7.08
N LEU A 246 -9.11 -10.51 -7.41
CA LEU A 246 -9.03 -11.09 -8.75
C LEU A 246 -9.64 -10.16 -9.82
N ALA A 247 -10.78 -9.52 -9.53
CA ALA A 247 -11.38 -8.54 -10.44
C ALA A 247 -10.44 -7.34 -10.67
N TYR A 248 -9.77 -6.87 -9.62
CA TYR A 248 -8.78 -5.80 -9.72
C TYR A 248 -7.58 -6.21 -10.58
N ASP A 249 -6.99 -7.38 -10.32
CA ASP A 249 -5.84 -7.90 -11.06
C ASP A 249 -6.16 -8.09 -12.55
N ASN A 250 -7.37 -8.56 -12.87
CA ASN A 250 -7.85 -8.68 -14.24
C ASN A 250 -7.96 -7.32 -14.93
N ASN A 251 -8.61 -6.34 -14.29
CA ASN A 251 -8.77 -4.99 -14.85
C ASN A 251 -7.41 -4.29 -15.03
N LEU A 252 -6.49 -4.46 -14.08
CA LEU A 252 -5.13 -3.95 -14.18
C LEU A 252 -4.35 -4.62 -15.33
N SER A 253 -4.48 -5.93 -15.50
CA SER A 253 -3.82 -6.68 -16.57
C SER A 253 -4.29 -6.24 -17.96
N VAL A 254 -5.59 -5.95 -18.13
CA VAL A 254 -6.15 -5.40 -19.37
C VAL A 254 -5.55 -4.03 -19.67
N TYR A 255 -5.50 -3.13 -18.68
CA TYR A 255 -4.89 -1.81 -18.82
C TYR A 255 -3.41 -1.91 -19.24
N LEU A 256 -2.62 -2.74 -18.54
CA LEU A 256 -1.20 -2.93 -18.85
C LEU A 256 -0.97 -3.53 -20.23
N SER A 257 -1.85 -4.44 -20.68
CA SER A 257 -1.79 -5.02 -22.02
C SER A 257 -2.06 -3.98 -23.11
N GLY A 258 -3.06 -3.11 -22.92
CA GLY A 258 -3.35 -2.00 -23.81
C GLY A 258 -2.20 -0.99 -23.89
N PHE A 259 -1.59 -0.66 -22.75
CA PHE A 259 -0.41 0.21 -22.69
C PHE A 259 0.77 -0.37 -23.48
N ASN A 260 1.06 -1.67 -23.29
CA ASN A 260 2.11 -2.37 -24.03
C ASN A 260 1.85 -2.36 -25.54
N PHE A 261 0.61 -2.53 -25.98
CA PHE A 261 0.24 -2.46 -27.39
C PHE A 261 0.49 -1.07 -27.98
N HIS A 262 0.07 0.00 -27.29
CA HIS A 262 0.32 1.37 -27.76
C HIS A 262 1.79 1.71 -27.85
N LYS A 263 2.60 1.25 -26.88
CA LYS A 263 4.05 1.40 -26.91
C LYS A 263 4.66 0.67 -28.11
N ALA A 264 4.32 -0.61 -28.30
CA ALA A 264 4.80 -1.38 -29.43
C ALA A 264 4.44 -0.74 -30.78
N ARG A 265 3.21 -0.24 -30.93
CA ARG A 265 2.79 0.47 -32.15
C ARG A 265 3.59 1.74 -32.38
N LYS A 266 3.87 2.51 -31.33
CA LYS A 266 4.71 3.71 -31.41
C LYS A 266 6.14 3.37 -31.82
N ASP A 267 6.70 2.31 -31.27
CA ASP A 267 8.07 1.87 -31.57
C ASP A 267 8.18 1.40 -33.03
N VAL A 268 7.16 0.69 -33.55
CA VAL A 268 7.07 0.32 -34.97
C VAL A 268 6.98 1.55 -35.87
N ALA A 269 6.09 2.51 -35.56
CA ALA A 269 5.97 3.74 -36.34
C ALA A 269 7.26 4.58 -36.34
N ALA A 270 7.98 4.61 -35.22
CA ALA A 270 9.28 5.27 -35.13
C ALA A 270 10.35 4.57 -36.00
N ALA A 271 10.36 3.23 -36.01
CA ALA A 271 11.25 2.46 -36.88
C ALA A 271 10.95 2.65 -38.37
N GLU A 272 9.67 2.72 -38.75
CA GLU A 272 9.25 3.00 -40.13
C GLU A 272 9.69 4.40 -40.59
N LEU A 273 9.59 5.40 -39.72
CA LEU A 273 10.06 6.76 -40.01
C LEU A 273 11.58 6.80 -40.18
N ASP A 274 12.35 6.19 -39.26
CA ASP A 274 13.80 6.11 -39.34
C ASP A 274 14.26 5.39 -40.62
N PHE A 275 13.59 4.29 -40.98
CA PHE A 275 13.88 3.57 -42.23
C PHE A 275 13.58 4.41 -43.47
N SER A 276 12.46 5.15 -43.47
CA SER A 276 12.08 6.04 -44.56
C SER A 276 13.06 7.19 -44.72
N GLU A 277 13.51 7.80 -43.62
CA GLU A 277 14.50 8.87 -43.63
C GLU A 277 15.85 8.39 -44.19
N LYS A 278 16.34 7.23 -43.74
CA LYS A 278 17.57 6.61 -44.25
C LYS A 278 17.47 6.29 -45.74
N THR A 279 16.31 5.80 -46.19
CA THR A 279 16.07 5.48 -47.61
C THR A 279 16.05 6.76 -48.46
N ALA A 280 15.31 7.78 -48.03
CA ALA A 280 15.23 9.07 -48.72
C ALA A 280 16.62 9.74 -48.83
N LYS A 281 17.41 9.70 -47.75
CA LYS A 281 18.80 10.18 -47.74
C LYS A 281 19.65 9.43 -48.75
N THR A 282 19.54 8.09 -48.78
CA THR A 282 20.28 7.26 -49.74
C THR A 282 19.89 7.56 -51.19
N ILE A 283 18.60 7.75 -51.48
CA ILE A 283 18.09 8.12 -52.81
C ILE A 283 18.58 9.52 -53.20
N SER A 284 18.55 10.49 -52.28
CA SER A 284 19.06 11.84 -52.52
C SER A 284 20.54 11.81 -52.87
N ASP A 285 21.35 11.08 -52.09
CA ASP A 285 22.78 10.91 -52.34
C ASP A 285 23.05 10.25 -53.70
N LEU A 286 22.26 9.24 -54.08
CA LEU A 286 22.36 8.58 -55.39
C LEU A 286 21.97 9.52 -56.53
N THR A 287 20.90 10.30 -56.36
CA THR A 287 20.42 11.25 -57.37
C THR A 287 21.44 12.35 -57.62
N ALA A 288 22.03 12.90 -56.55
CA ALA A 288 23.11 13.88 -56.64
C ALA A 288 24.33 13.30 -57.39
N LYS A 289 24.70 12.04 -57.10
CA LYS A 289 25.80 11.35 -57.79
C LYS A 289 25.49 11.09 -59.27
N ILE A 290 24.26 10.68 -59.61
CA ILE A 290 23.84 10.45 -61.00
C ILE A 290 23.88 11.76 -61.79
N LEU A 291 23.39 12.88 -61.24
CA LEU A 291 23.42 14.19 -61.89
C LEU A 291 24.85 14.72 -62.10
N ALA A 292 25.80 14.33 -61.24
CA ALA A 292 27.20 14.68 -61.43
C ALA A 292 27.85 13.99 -62.65
N ILE A 293 27.34 12.83 -63.09
CA ILE A 293 27.90 12.08 -64.22
C ILE A 293 27.77 12.87 -65.55
N PRO A 294 26.58 13.34 -65.99
CA PRO A 294 26.45 14.16 -67.19
C PRO A 294 27.25 15.48 -67.13
N LEU A 295 27.34 16.11 -65.95
CA LEU A 295 28.14 17.32 -65.77
C LEU A 295 29.62 17.05 -66.01
N SER A 296 30.13 15.92 -65.51
CA SER A 296 31.50 15.47 -65.78
C SER A 296 31.74 15.13 -67.26
N LEU A 297 30.72 14.58 -67.95
CA LEU A 297 30.78 14.28 -69.38
C LEU A 297 30.73 15.55 -70.24
N LEU A 298 29.91 16.55 -69.87
CA LEU A 298 29.89 17.86 -70.54
C LEU A 298 31.23 18.59 -70.40
N ALA A 299 31.85 18.53 -69.23
CA ALA A 299 33.23 19.02 -69.03
C ALA A 299 34.22 18.29 -69.94
N ALA A 300 34.06 16.97 -70.12
CA ALA A 300 34.87 16.15 -71.04
C ALA A 300 34.67 16.52 -72.52
N ILE A 301 33.45 16.87 -72.94
CA ILE A 301 33.15 17.27 -74.32
C ILE A 301 33.66 18.70 -74.60
N GLY A 302 33.68 19.58 -73.59
CA GLY A 302 34.28 20.92 -73.69
C GLY A 302 35.75 20.92 -74.14
N ILE A 303 36.45 19.80 -73.92
CA ILE A 303 37.82 19.55 -74.41
C ILE A 303 37.95 19.73 -75.91
N TRP A 304 36.93 19.35 -76.68
CA TRP A 304 37.00 19.36 -78.14
C TRP A 304 37.00 20.77 -78.73
N LYS A 305 36.72 21.80 -77.94
CA LYS A 305 36.90 23.22 -78.31
C LYS A 305 38.28 23.78 -77.98
N LEU A 306 39.12 23.04 -77.28
CA LEU A 306 40.46 23.49 -76.88
C LEU A 306 41.45 23.13 -78.01
N SER A 307 42.16 24.14 -78.52
CA SER A 307 43.10 24.00 -79.63
C SER A 307 44.53 23.63 -79.19
N VAL A 308 44.80 23.66 -77.88
CA VAL A 308 46.14 23.44 -77.31
C VAL A 308 46.25 22.05 -76.67
N LEU A 309 47.30 21.32 -77.02
CA LEU A 309 47.54 19.92 -76.63
C LEU A 309 47.68 19.74 -75.10
N THR A 310 48.22 20.73 -74.39
CA THR A 310 48.33 20.73 -72.92
C THR A 310 46.96 20.80 -72.24
N GLU A 311 46.04 21.61 -72.77
CA GLU A 311 44.69 21.74 -72.24
C GLU A 311 43.90 20.44 -72.43
N GLN A 312 44.06 19.77 -73.58
CA GLN A 312 43.44 18.48 -73.84
C GLN A 312 43.93 17.38 -72.89
N LEU A 313 45.23 17.33 -72.59
CA LEU A 313 45.83 16.38 -71.64
C LEU A 313 45.34 16.60 -70.20
N VAL A 314 45.26 17.86 -69.76
CA VAL A 314 44.78 18.19 -68.41
C VAL A 314 43.35 17.73 -68.23
N VAL A 315 42.46 18.04 -69.17
CA VAL A 315 41.06 17.65 -69.01
C VAL A 315 40.86 16.14 -69.22
N ALA A 316 41.60 15.48 -70.12
CA ALA A 316 41.57 14.02 -70.25
C ALA A 316 41.99 13.32 -68.94
N SER A 317 43.04 13.84 -68.28
CA SER A 317 43.44 13.35 -66.95
C SER A 317 42.33 13.56 -65.91
N GLY A 318 41.65 14.71 -65.96
CA GLY A 318 40.49 15.01 -65.12
C GLY A 318 39.39 13.97 -65.30
N VAL A 319 38.98 13.68 -66.54
CA VAL A 319 37.92 12.70 -66.85
C VAL A 319 38.27 11.30 -66.37
N VAL A 320 39.51 10.84 -66.58
CA VAL A 320 39.98 9.54 -66.10
C VAL A 320 39.94 9.49 -64.57
N PHE A 321 40.36 10.58 -63.90
CA PHE A 321 40.34 10.68 -62.45
C PHE A 321 38.92 10.67 -61.88
N THR A 322 38.00 11.43 -62.48
CA THR A 322 36.58 11.44 -62.06
C THR A 322 35.94 10.08 -62.28
N SER A 323 36.26 9.40 -63.38
CA SER A 323 35.75 8.05 -63.69
C SER A 323 36.25 7.01 -62.66
N LEU A 324 37.54 7.08 -62.27
CA LEU A 324 38.10 6.26 -61.19
C LEU A 324 37.41 6.51 -59.85
N ILE A 325 37.19 7.77 -59.48
CA ILE A 325 36.51 8.14 -58.24
C ILE A 325 35.08 7.60 -58.21
N ILE A 326 34.33 7.76 -59.30
CA ILE A 326 32.96 7.24 -59.41
C ILE A 326 32.95 5.71 -59.26
N ASN A 327 33.89 5.01 -59.90
CA ASN A 327 34.02 3.55 -59.79
C ASN A 327 34.31 3.10 -58.35
N LEU A 328 35.22 3.79 -57.65
CA LEU A 328 35.52 3.52 -56.24
C LEU A 328 34.31 3.76 -55.32
N ILE A 329 33.54 4.83 -55.56
CA ILE A 329 32.32 5.12 -54.80
C ILE A 329 31.26 4.03 -55.01
N ILE A 330 31.05 3.60 -56.25
CA ILE A 330 30.10 2.52 -56.59
C ILE A 330 30.54 1.21 -55.92
N SER A 331 31.83 0.86 -56.00
CA SER A 331 32.39 -0.34 -55.36
C SER A 331 32.22 -0.32 -53.83
N SER A 332 32.46 0.83 -53.21
CA SER A 332 32.26 1.03 -51.76
C SER A 332 30.80 0.82 -51.36
N GLN A 333 29.86 1.42 -52.10
CA GLN A 333 28.43 1.26 -51.80
C GLN A 333 27.94 -0.17 -52.03
N TRP A 334 28.45 -0.85 -53.05
CA TRP A 334 28.12 -2.25 -53.31
C TRP A 334 28.60 -3.17 -52.18
N LYS A 335 29.78 -2.92 -51.59
CA LYS A 335 30.26 -3.65 -50.41
C LYS A 335 29.44 -3.36 -49.15
N GLN A 336 28.92 -2.13 -48.98
CA GLN A 336 28.03 -1.80 -47.86
C GLN A 336 26.67 -2.49 -47.98
N LEU A 337 26.13 -2.66 -49.19
CA LEU A 337 24.86 -3.36 -49.45
C LEU A 337 24.93 -4.87 -49.22
N ARG A 338 26.13 -5.47 -49.28
CA ARG A 338 26.34 -6.92 -49.14
C ARG A 338 26.67 -7.38 -47.72
N ARG A 339 26.78 -6.45 -46.77
CA ARG A 339 26.98 -6.70 -45.34
C ARG A 339 25.65 -6.61 -44.60
#